data_AF-A0AAJ1EF89-F1
#
_entry.id   AF-A0AAJ1EF89-F1
#
_cell.length_a   1.000
_cell.length_b   1.000
_cell.length_c   1.000
_cell.angle_alpha   90.00
_cell.angle_beta   90.00
_cell.angle_gamma   90.00
#
_symmetry.space_group_name_H-M   'P 1'
#
loop_
_entity.id
_entity.type
_entity.pdbx_description
1 polymer ?
#
loop_
_entity_poly.entity_id
_entity_poly.type
_entity_poly.pdbx_seq_one_letter_code
_entity_poly.pdbx_strand_id
1 'polypeptide(L)'
;MNTQAKKNIRQAFPVIAFGSREWEATQAAARWVESGAQTFHTSLISLDLLSIAQRCLMDGETLEAAGEVGPYGTAAQQRAWAAGQLAAACYAIHAAEALTEERRAAAARIAYLEKKVELLRAETRAAARFKDIVVPFRKPRAKSVDWDAA
;
A
#
# COMPACT_ATOMS: atom_id res chain seq x y z
N MET A 1 6.54 20.15 5.26
CA MET A 1 6.80 20.43 3.82
C MET A 1 7.19 21.90 3.60
N ASN A 2 8.26 22.17 2.84
CA ASN A 2 8.78 23.54 2.63
C ASN A 2 7.93 24.36 1.62
N THR A 3 8.17 25.67 1.55
CA THR A 3 7.41 26.61 0.70
C THR A 3 7.57 26.32 -0.79
N GLN A 4 8.77 25.91 -1.22
CA GLN A 4 9.05 25.64 -2.62
C GLN A 4 8.37 24.35 -3.10
N ALA A 5 8.35 23.30 -2.30
CA ALA A 5 7.59 22.07 -2.55
C ALA A 5 6.09 22.34 -2.71
N LYS A 6 5.51 23.21 -1.87
CA LYS A 6 4.11 23.67 -2.03
C LYS A 6 3.88 24.42 -3.35
N LYS A 7 4.87 25.13 -3.85
CA LYS A 7 4.81 25.81 -5.15
C LYS A 7 4.93 24.80 -6.30
N ASN A 8 5.85 23.86 -6.20
CA ASN A 8 6.05 22.77 -7.16
C ASN A 8 4.78 21.92 -7.32
N ILE A 9 4.12 21.57 -6.20
CA ILE A 9 2.84 20.84 -6.23
C ILE A 9 1.75 21.64 -6.96
N ARG A 10 1.62 22.94 -6.69
CA ARG A 10 0.64 23.78 -7.41
C ARG A 10 0.93 23.90 -8.90
N GLN A 11 2.20 23.82 -9.29
CA GLN A 11 2.59 23.81 -10.70
C GLN A 11 2.35 22.45 -11.38
N ALA A 12 2.54 21.35 -10.64
CA ALA A 12 2.24 20.00 -11.11
C ALA A 12 0.72 19.71 -11.17
N PHE A 13 -0.04 20.31 -10.26
CA PHE A 13 -1.50 20.20 -10.17
C PHE A 13 -2.14 21.59 -10.16
N PRO A 14 -2.37 22.20 -11.33
CA PRO A 14 -2.90 23.57 -11.42
C PRO A 14 -4.30 23.74 -10.83
N VAL A 15 -5.10 22.67 -10.86
CA VAL A 15 -6.46 22.63 -10.31
C VAL A 15 -6.56 21.39 -9.41
N ILE A 16 -6.87 21.61 -8.14
CA ILE A 16 -7.07 20.55 -7.15
C ILE A 16 -8.44 20.76 -6.51
N ALA A 17 -9.39 19.86 -6.78
CA ALA A 17 -10.68 19.84 -6.10
C ALA A 17 -10.56 19.00 -4.81
N PHE A 18 -11.19 19.42 -3.72
CA PHE A 18 -11.21 18.62 -2.49
C PHE A 18 -11.83 17.24 -2.75
N GLY A 19 -11.19 16.17 -2.24
CA GLY A 19 -11.62 14.79 -2.47
C GLY A 19 -11.36 14.24 -3.88
N SER A 20 -10.69 15.00 -4.75
CA SER A 20 -10.20 14.48 -6.03
C SER A 20 -8.98 13.57 -5.83
N ARG A 21 -8.67 12.78 -6.87
CA ARG A 21 -7.49 11.94 -6.90
C ARG A 21 -6.20 12.76 -6.79
N GLU A 22 -6.17 13.94 -7.42
CA GLU A 22 -5.07 14.90 -7.33
C GLU A 22 -4.91 15.37 -5.88
N TRP A 23 -6.02 15.68 -5.19
CA TRP A 23 -5.99 16.07 -3.79
C TRP A 23 -5.40 14.95 -2.92
N GLU A 24 -5.88 13.71 -3.06
CA GLU A 24 -5.36 12.56 -2.31
C GLU A 24 -3.87 12.31 -2.57
N ALA A 25 -3.43 12.43 -3.83
CA ALA A 25 -2.02 12.31 -4.20
C ALA A 25 -1.15 13.38 -3.54
N THR A 26 -1.62 14.63 -3.49
CA THR A 26 -0.89 15.72 -2.82
C THR A 26 -0.84 15.55 -1.30
N GLN A 27 -1.90 14.99 -0.69
CA GLN A 27 -1.92 14.67 0.74
C GLN A 27 -0.95 13.53 1.06
N ALA A 28 -0.91 12.49 0.22
CA ALA A 28 0.05 11.39 0.36
C ALA A 28 1.49 11.88 0.25
N ALA A 29 1.78 12.75 -0.72
CA ALA A 29 3.09 13.39 -0.85
C ALA A 29 3.46 14.23 0.38
N ALA A 30 2.51 15.00 0.93
CA ALA A 30 2.73 15.78 2.15
C ALA A 30 3.05 14.89 3.36
N ARG A 31 2.27 13.81 3.58
CA ARG A 31 2.52 12.81 4.63
C ARG A 31 3.89 12.15 4.46
N TRP A 32 4.27 11.80 3.23
CA TRP A 32 5.57 11.23 2.96
C TRP A 32 6.71 12.17 3.39
N VAL A 33 6.64 13.45 2.97
CA VAL A 33 7.63 14.49 3.35
C VAL A 33 7.68 14.69 4.86
N GLU A 34 6.55 14.62 5.56
CA GLU A 34 6.50 14.78 7.03
C GLU A 34 7.03 13.55 7.76
N SER A 35 6.73 12.35 7.26
CA SER A 35 7.15 11.10 7.89
C SER A 35 8.64 10.79 7.71
N GLY A 36 9.25 11.26 6.62
CA GLY A 36 10.61 10.86 6.21
C GLY A 36 10.75 9.36 5.94
N ALA A 37 9.63 8.65 5.76
CA ALA A 37 9.61 7.21 5.66
C ALA A 37 10.18 6.75 4.31
N GLN A 38 11.13 5.80 4.35
CA GLN A 38 11.70 5.20 3.15
C GLN A 38 10.81 4.12 2.53
N THR A 39 9.65 3.84 3.12
CA THR A 39 8.73 2.74 2.73
C THR A 39 8.35 2.78 1.26
N PHE A 40 8.32 3.95 0.64
CA PHE A 40 7.91 4.13 -0.76
C PHE A 40 9.10 4.23 -1.74
N HIS A 41 10.34 4.20 -1.23
CA HIS A 41 11.53 4.35 -2.07
C HIS A 41 11.61 3.27 -3.13
N THR A 42 11.33 2.00 -2.80
CA THR A 42 11.41 0.90 -3.76
C THR A 42 10.47 1.10 -4.95
N SER A 43 9.22 1.51 -4.70
CA SER A 43 8.23 1.78 -5.76
C SER A 43 8.61 3.00 -6.60
N LEU A 44 9.17 4.04 -5.97
CA LEU A 44 9.63 5.23 -6.69
C LEU A 44 10.90 4.96 -7.49
N ILE A 45 11.82 4.12 -6.99
CA ILE A 45 13.04 3.70 -7.72
C ILE A 45 12.66 2.90 -8.95
N SER A 46 11.74 1.94 -8.84
CA SER A 46 11.35 1.11 -9.98
C SER A 46 10.66 1.91 -11.10
N LEU A 47 10.14 3.09 -10.79
CA LEU A 47 9.52 4.00 -11.74
C LEU A 47 10.46 5.14 -12.18
N ASP A 48 11.69 5.19 -11.66
CA ASP A 48 12.63 6.31 -11.85
C ASP A 48 12.07 7.68 -11.41
N LEU A 49 11.25 7.66 -10.34
CA LEU A 49 10.57 8.84 -9.79
C LEU A 49 11.14 9.28 -8.44
N LEU A 50 12.06 8.52 -7.84
CA LEU A 50 12.59 8.86 -6.53
C LEU A 50 13.40 10.16 -6.56
N SER A 51 14.25 10.33 -7.58
CA SER A 51 15.15 11.49 -7.69
C SER A 51 14.36 12.79 -7.80
N ILE A 52 13.35 12.84 -8.68
CA ILE A 52 12.50 14.02 -8.86
C ILE A 52 11.65 14.28 -7.61
N ALA A 53 11.15 13.23 -6.94
CA ALA A 53 10.39 13.38 -5.70
C ALA A 53 11.25 13.97 -4.58
N GLN A 54 12.46 13.47 -4.38
CA GLN A 54 13.38 13.98 -3.37
C GLN A 54 13.75 15.45 -3.63
N ARG A 55 14.23 15.75 -4.85
CA ARG A 55 14.63 17.11 -5.23
C ARG A 55 13.49 18.10 -5.09
N CYS A 56 12.30 17.78 -5.62
CA CYS A 56 11.19 18.73 -5.67
C CYS A 56 10.35 18.79 -4.39
N LEU A 57 10.24 17.71 -3.60
CA LEU A 57 9.39 17.65 -2.40
C LEU A 57 10.18 17.80 -1.09
N MET A 58 11.37 17.20 -0.99
CA MET A 58 12.19 17.23 0.22
C MET A 58 13.20 18.38 0.18
N ASP A 59 14.03 18.43 -0.86
CA ASP A 59 15.12 19.42 -0.97
C ASP A 59 14.59 20.81 -1.34
N GLY A 60 13.41 20.88 -1.96
CA GLY A 60 12.79 22.13 -2.37
C GLY A 60 13.45 22.77 -3.58
N GLU A 61 14.01 21.97 -4.47
CA GLU A 61 14.52 22.44 -5.74
C GLU A 61 13.37 22.90 -6.65
N THR A 62 13.60 23.90 -7.50
CA THR A 62 12.57 24.37 -8.42
C THR A 62 12.36 23.38 -9.56
N LEU A 63 11.16 23.38 -10.16
CA LEU A 63 10.86 22.49 -11.30
C LEU A 63 11.75 22.75 -12.51
N GLU A 64 12.25 23.97 -12.69
CA GLU A 64 13.20 24.31 -13.76
C GLU A 64 14.53 23.59 -13.54
N ALA A 65 15.14 23.72 -12.36
CA ALA A 65 16.43 23.10 -12.04
C ALA A 65 16.34 21.57 -11.97
N ALA A 66 15.23 21.05 -11.46
CA ALA A 66 14.93 19.63 -11.52
C ALA A 66 14.78 19.12 -12.96
N GLY A 67 14.20 19.95 -13.83
CA GLY A 67 13.93 19.66 -15.24
C GLY A 67 15.14 19.74 -16.17
N GLU A 68 16.27 20.31 -15.74
CA GLU A 68 17.51 20.37 -16.52
C GLU A 68 18.06 18.99 -16.90
N VAL A 69 17.76 17.97 -16.08
CA VAL A 69 18.14 16.58 -16.33
C VAL A 69 17.26 15.92 -17.41
N GLY A 70 16.13 16.55 -17.74
CA GLY A 70 15.22 16.06 -18.77
C GLY A 70 15.74 16.26 -20.20
N PRO A 71 15.10 15.63 -21.19
CA PRO A 71 15.57 15.63 -22.58
C PRO A 71 15.31 16.95 -23.33
N TYR A 72 14.79 17.98 -22.65
CA TYR A 72 14.27 19.18 -23.29
C TYR A 72 15.22 20.37 -23.10
N GLY A 73 15.35 21.20 -24.14
CA GLY A 73 16.31 22.31 -24.18
C GLY A 73 15.78 23.66 -23.69
N THR A 74 14.46 23.83 -23.55
CA THR A 74 13.87 25.11 -23.10
C THR A 74 13.37 25.03 -21.66
N ALA A 75 13.52 26.12 -20.90
CA ALA A 75 13.09 26.19 -19.51
C ALA A 75 11.58 25.86 -19.33
N ALA A 76 10.75 26.23 -20.31
CA ALA A 76 9.32 25.92 -20.27
C ALA A 76 9.04 24.42 -20.42
N GLN A 77 9.74 23.74 -21.35
CA GLN A 77 9.59 22.30 -21.55
C GLN A 77 10.18 21.51 -20.39
N GLN A 78 11.34 21.92 -19.87
CA GLN A 78 11.97 21.33 -18.68
C GLN A 78 11.05 21.39 -17.48
N ARG A 79 10.45 22.56 -17.21
CA ARG A 79 9.46 22.74 -16.15
C ARG A 79 8.24 21.83 -16.36
N ALA A 80 7.69 21.78 -17.57
CA ALA A 80 6.52 20.96 -17.86
C ALA A 80 6.81 19.45 -17.69
N TRP A 81 8.00 19.01 -18.10
CA TRP A 81 8.45 17.64 -17.88
C TRP A 81 8.62 17.32 -16.40
N ALA A 82 9.32 18.17 -15.65
CA ALA A 82 9.50 18.01 -14.21
C ALA A 82 8.15 18.05 -13.46
N ALA A 83 7.22 18.89 -13.88
CA ALA A 83 5.86 18.94 -13.35
C ALA A 83 5.11 17.61 -13.58
N GLY A 84 5.20 17.04 -14.78
CA GLY A 84 4.60 15.75 -15.11
C GLY A 84 5.21 14.60 -14.30
N GLN A 85 6.54 14.57 -14.18
CA GLN A 85 7.25 13.57 -13.37
C GLN A 85 6.91 13.70 -11.88
N LEU A 86 6.81 14.93 -11.36
CA LEU A 86 6.38 15.18 -10.00
C LEU A 86 4.93 14.73 -9.76
N ALA A 87 4.02 14.99 -10.69
CA ALA A 87 2.64 14.52 -10.59
C ALA A 87 2.59 12.97 -10.56
N ALA A 88 3.34 12.31 -11.44
CA ALA A 88 3.47 10.86 -11.45
C ALA A 88 4.03 10.32 -10.12
N ALA A 89 5.04 10.98 -9.55
CA ALA A 89 5.61 10.63 -8.26
C ALA A 89 4.57 10.73 -7.13
N CYS A 90 3.78 11.80 -7.08
CA CYS A 90 2.70 11.95 -6.08
C CYS A 90 1.66 10.82 -6.20
N TYR A 91 1.28 10.44 -7.42
CA TYR A 91 0.37 9.31 -7.64
C TYR A 91 0.99 7.97 -7.22
N ALA A 92 2.27 7.76 -7.50
CA ALA A 92 2.99 6.56 -7.11
C ALA A 92 3.10 6.44 -5.58
N ILE A 93 3.34 7.55 -4.86
CA ILE A 93 3.33 7.59 -3.39
C ILE A 93 1.96 7.18 -2.87
N HIS A 94 0.88 7.76 -3.40
CA HIS A 94 -0.48 7.41 -2.98
C HIS A 94 -0.83 5.94 -3.25
N ALA A 95 -0.48 5.41 -4.43
CA ALA A 95 -0.68 4.00 -4.75
C ALA A 95 0.13 3.07 -3.83
N ALA A 96 1.36 3.46 -3.48
CA ALA A 96 2.20 2.69 -2.56
C ALA A 96 1.65 2.71 -1.12
N GLU A 97 1.08 3.82 -0.66
CA GLU A 97 0.35 3.90 0.62
C GLU A 97 -0.83 2.92 0.62
N ALA A 98 -1.68 2.97 -0.41
CA ALA A 98 -2.84 2.09 -0.53
C ALA A 98 -2.43 0.61 -0.53
N LEU A 99 -1.42 0.24 -1.32
CA LEU A 99 -0.90 -1.13 -1.37
C LEU A 99 -0.33 -1.59 -0.02
N THR A 100 0.31 -0.69 0.74
CA THR A 100 0.84 -1.02 2.06
C THR A 100 -0.30 -1.34 3.04
N GLU A 101 -1.39 -0.57 2.99
CA GLU A 101 -2.56 -0.80 3.84
C GLU A 101 -3.28 -2.10 3.46
N GLU A 102 -3.44 -2.37 2.16
CA GLU A 102 -3.99 -3.65 1.67
C GLU A 102 -3.17 -4.85 2.14
N ARG A 103 -1.84 -4.76 2.07
CA ARG A 103 -0.93 -5.82 2.56
C ARG A 103 -1.08 -6.04 4.07
N ARG A 104 -1.25 -4.99 4.86
CA ARG A 104 -1.49 -5.09 6.30
C ARG A 104 -2.82 -5.77 6.60
N ALA A 105 -3.90 -5.36 5.91
CA ALA A 105 -5.21 -5.97 6.05
C ALA A 105 -5.20 -7.47 5.66
N ALA A 106 -4.52 -7.81 4.55
CA ALA A 106 -4.34 -9.18 4.12
C ALA A 106 -3.55 -10.02 5.13
N ALA A 107 -2.43 -9.50 5.65
CA ALA A 107 -1.62 -10.18 6.65
C ALA A 107 -2.41 -10.43 7.96
N ALA A 108 -3.19 -9.45 8.42
CA ALA A 108 -4.06 -9.62 9.58
C ALA A 108 -5.13 -10.70 9.34
N ARG A 109 -5.69 -10.75 8.12
CA ARG A 109 -6.66 -11.77 7.74
C ARG A 109 -6.05 -13.16 7.70
N ILE A 110 -4.85 -13.31 7.14
CA ILE A 110 -4.10 -14.57 7.12
C ILE A 110 -3.86 -15.06 8.54
N ALA A 111 -3.32 -14.20 9.42
CA ALA A 111 -3.05 -14.56 10.81
C ALA A 111 -4.32 -14.98 11.57
N TYR A 112 -5.45 -14.32 11.32
CA TYR A 112 -6.74 -14.73 11.87
C TYR A 112 -7.17 -16.13 11.38
N LEU A 113 -7.06 -16.37 10.07
CA LEU A 113 -7.44 -17.65 9.47
C LEU A 113 -6.54 -18.79 9.93
N GLU A 114 -5.23 -18.57 10.07
CA GLU A 114 -4.29 -19.54 10.62
C GLU A 114 -4.69 -19.99 12.03
N LYS A 115 -4.95 -19.02 12.93
CA LYS A 115 -5.44 -19.32 14.29
C LYS A 115 -6.77 -20.08 14.28
N LYS A 116 -7.69 -19.72 13.37
CA LYS A 116 -8.96 -20.42 13.23
C LYS A 116 -8.77 -21.87 12.74
N VAL A 117 -7.87 -22.09 11.79
CA VAL A 117 -7.53 -23.45 11.32
C VAL A 117 -6.91 -24.27 12.44
N GLU A 118 -6.02 -23.70 13.26
CA GLU A 118 -5.44 -24.39 14.42
C GLU A 118 -6.50 -24.79 15.44
N LEU A 119 -7.43 -23.88 15.77
CA LEU A 119 -8.57 -24.15 16.65
C LEU A 119 -9.42 -25.30 16.10
N LEU A 120 -9.84 -25.21 14.83
CA LEU A 120 -10.66 -26.24 14.19
C LEU A 120 -9.93 -27.59 14.11
N ARG A 121 -8.61 -27.59 13.89
CA ARG A 121 -7.77 -28.80 13.95
C ARG A 121 -7.68 -29.38 15.36
N ALA A 122 -7.76 -28.55 16.40
CA ALA A 122 -7.80 -29.02 17.80
C ALA A 122 -9.19 -29.59 18.13
N GLU A 123 -10.27 -28.92 17.70
CA GLU A 123 -11.65 -29.38 17.90
C GLU A 123 -11.93 -30.71 17.18
N THR A 124 -11.48 -30.85 15.93
CA THR A 124 -11.59 -32.12 15.17
C THR A 124 -10.81 -33.24 15.84
N ARG A 125 -9.57 -32.99 16.28
CA ARG A 125 -8.78 -33.96 17.08
C ARG A 125 -9.49 -34.33 18.38
N ALA A 126 -10.10 -33.37 19.06
CA ALA A 126 -10.89 -33.63 20.26
C ALA A 126 -12.09 -34.52 19.93
N ALA A 127 -12.91 -34.15 18.95
CA ALA A 127 -14.08 -34.90 18.51
C ALA A 127 -13.74 -36.35 18.08
N ALA A 128 -12.62 -36.54 17.38
CA ALA A 128 -12.13 -37.87 17.00
C ALA A 128 -11.86 -38.77 18.22
N ARG A 129 -11.44 -38.23 19.36
CA ARG A 129 -11.26 -39.01 20.60
C ARG A 129 -12.58 -39.53 21.19
N PHE A 130 -13.70 -38.87 20.89
CA PHE A 130 -15.02 -39.28 21.38
C PHE A 130 -15.75 -40.22 20.41
N LYS A 131 -15.16 -40.56 19.25
CA LYS A 131 -15.82 -41.38 18.21
C LYS A 131 -16.09 -42.83 18.65
N ASP A 132 -15.27 -43.36 19.56
CA ASP A 132 -15.31 -44.76 20.02
C ASP A 132 -15.94 -44.93 21.41
N ILE A 133 -16.52 -43.87 21.99
CA ILE A 133 -17.15 -43.97 23.32
C ILE A 133 -18.50 -44.68 23.19
N VAL A 134 -18.51 -45.95 23.60
CA VAL A 134 -19.72 -46.76 23.72
C VAL A 134 -20.46 -46.38 25.00
N VAL A 135 -21.61 -45.71 24.85
CA VAL A 135 -22.49 -45.41 25.98
C VAL A 135 -23.38 -46.63 26.26
N PRO A 136 -23.24 -47.33 27.41
CA PRO A 136 -23.83 -48.66 27.62
C PRO A 136 -25.37 -48.68 27.60
N PHE A 137 -26.00 -47.54 27.90
CA PHE A 137 -27.45 -47.42 28.10
C PHE A 137 -28.19 -46.90 26.85
N ARG A 138 -27.49 -46.66 25.74
CA ARG A 138 -28.05 -46.06 24.53
C ARG A 138 -27.75 -46.94 23.32
N LYS A 139 -28.78 -47.30 22.55
CA LYS A 139 -28.58 -47.99 21.26
C LYS A 139 -27.68 -47.14 20.35
N PRO A 140 -26.67 -47.73 19.70
CA PRO A 140 -25.77 -46.99 18.81
C PRO A 140 -26.56 -46.32 17.69
N ARG A 141 -26.25 -45.04 17.42
CA ARG A 141 -26.78 -44.33 16.24
C ARG A 141 -26.07 -44.80 14.98
N ALA A 142 -26.78 -44.85 13.85
CA ALA A 142 -26.17 -45.07 12.55
C ALA A 142 -25.10 -43.99 12.28
N LYS A 143 -23.92 -44.41 11.80
CA LYS A 143 -22.81 -43.50 11.50
C LYS A 143 -23.25 -42.51 10.41
N SER A 144 -23.27 -41.21 10.72
CA SER A 144 -23.67 -40.16 9.78
C SER A 144 -22.51 -39.56 8.99
N VAL A 145 -21.27 -39.82 9.41
CA VAL A 145 -20.03 -39.32 8.78
C VAL A 145 -18.99 -40.44 8.86
N ASP A 146 -18.34 -40.73 7.74
CA ASP A 146 -17.23 -41.68 7.69
C ASP A 146 -15.92 -40.95 8.03
N TRP A 147 -15.43 -41.19 9.24
CA TRP A 147 -14.24 -40.52 9.78
C TRP A 147 -12.93 -41.18 9.35
N ASP A 148 -13.00 -42.35 8.71
CA ASP A 148 -11.82 -43.12 8.29
C ASP A 148 -11.43 -42.83 6.82
N ALA A 149 -12.14 -41.92 6.15
CA ALA A 149 -11.92 -41.51 4.75
C ALA A 149 -11.04 -40.25 4.58
N ALA A 150 -10.39 -39.76 5.65
CA ALA A 150 -9.58 -38.54 5.66
C ALA A 150 -8.07 -38.82 5.62
#